data_AF-A0A7L0Y4A8-F1
#
_entry.id   AF-A0A7L0Y4A8-F1
#
_cell.length_a   1.000
_cell.length_b   1.000
_cell.length_c   1.000
_cell.angle_alpha   90.00
_cell.angle_beta   90.00
_cell.angle_gamma   90.00
#
_symmetry.space_group_name_H-M   'P 1'
#
loop_
_entity.id
_entity.type
_entity.pdbx_description
1 polymer ?
#
loop_
_entity_poly.entity_id
_entity_poly.type
_entity_poly.pdbx_seq_one_letter_code
_entity_poly.pdbx_strand_id
1 'polypeptide(L)'
;AKDYELRQYETAKWVSTVIRGESQKEAMRQGFWKLFHYIQGKNERETKIDMTVPVTCLVKSGCTDFKISFFVPFEHQDSPPQPTDSDVFVEERKAAAIFVR
;
A
#
# COMPACT_ATOMS: atom_id res chain seq x y z
N ALA A 1 -20.09 -21.27 13.59
CA ALA A 1 -18.65 -21.00 13.84
C ALA A 1 -18.45 -19.49 13.82
N LYS A 2 -17.34 -18.95 14.35
CA LYS A 2 -17.03 -17.54 14.14
C LYS A 2 -16.50 -17.38 12.71
N ASP A 3 -17.20 -16.62 11.87
CA ASP A 3 -16.84 -16.39 10.45
C ASP A 3 -15.82 -15.24 10.30
N TYR A 4 -14.87 -15.11 11.24
CA TYR A 4 -13.85 -14.07 11.22
C TYR A 4 -12.59 -14.51 12.00
N GLU A 5 -11.46 -13.89 11.65
CA GLU A 5 -10.16 -13.98 12.31
C GLU A 5 -9.77 -12.60 12.87
N LEU A 6 -9.31 -12.52 14.12
CA LEU A 6 -8.72 -11.30 14.66
C LEU A 6 -7.20 -11.34 14.47
N ARG A 7 -6.66 -10.38 13.72
CA ARG A 7 -5.21 -10.24 13.47
C ARG A 7 -4.66 -8.99 14.15
N GLN A 8 -3.55 -9.14 14.86
CA GLN A 8 -2.76 -8.02 15.36
C GLN A 8 -1.65 -7.71 14.37
N TYR A 9 -1.66 -6.51 13.82
CA TYR A 9 -0.62 -6.01 12.93
C TYR A 9 0.25 -5.01 13.68
N GLU A 10 1.57 -5.15 13.54
CA GLU A 10 2.55 -4.21 14.08
C GLU A 10 2.64 -2.94 13.22
N THR A 11 3.35 -1.94 13.74
CA THR A 11 3.64 -0.72 12.98
C THR A 11 4.58 -1.05 11.84
N ALA A 12 4.26 -0.65 10.62
CA ALA A 12 5.10 -0.90 9.45
C ALA A 12 4.96 0.19 8.38
N LYS A 13 5.99 0.33 7.55
CA LYS A 13 6.00 1.21 6.38
C LYS A 13 5.36 0.52 5.18
N TRP A 14 4.57 1.27 4.45
CA TRP A 14 3.86 0.86 3.24
C TRP A 14 4.09 1.92 2.17
N VAL A 15 4.26 1.51 0.91
CA VAL A 15 4.23 2.44 -0.21
C VAL A 15 2.81 2.56 -0.72
N SER A 16 2.34 3.79 -0.94
CA SER A 16 0.94 4.11 -1.15
C SER A 16 0.72 5.15 -2.23
N THR A 17 -0.47 5.13 -2.82
CA THR A 17 -0.98 6.15 -3.75
C THR A 17 -2.46 6.35 -3.50
N VAL A 18 -2.98 7.55 -3.74
CA VAL A 18 -4.41 7.85 -3.62
C VAL A 18 -4.99 8.11 -5.02
N ILE A 19 -6.02 7.34 -5.39
CA ILE A 19 -6.79 7.56 -6.62
C ILE A 19 -8.16 8.11 -6.23
N ARG A 20 -8.60 9.18 -6.91
CA ARG A 20 -9.82 9.93 -6.58
C ARG A 20 -10.79 9.93 -7.75
N GLY A 21 -12.09 9.96 -7.46
CA GLY A 21 -13.13 10.16 -8.48
C GLY A 21 -13.38 8.96 -9.40
N GLU A 22 -12.79 7.82 -9.10
CA GLU A 22 -12.86 6.59 -9.91
C GLU A 22 -13.71 5.52 -9.24
N SER A 23 -14.05 4.45 -9.97
CA SER A 23 -14.59 3.24 -9.34
C SER A 23 -13.49 2.53 -8.52
N GLN A 24 -13.85 1.79 -7.47
CA GLN A 24 -12.87 1.04 -6.66
C GLN A 24 -12.02 0.08 -7.52
N LYS A 25 -12.63 -0.56 -8.53
CA LYS A 25 -11.94 -1.48 -9.44
C LYS A 25 -10.88 -0.75 -10.27
N GLU A 26 -11.24 0.42 -10.80
CA GLU A 26 -10.37 1.21 -11.64
C GLU A 26 -9.25 1.87 -10.81
N ALA A 27 -9.59 2.37 -9.63
CA ALA A 27 -8.62 2.85 -8.65
C ALA A 27 -7.61 1.77 -8.25
N MET A 28 -8.06 0.54 -8.00
CA MET A 28 -7.16 -0.59 -7.72
C MET A 28 -6.20 -0.86 -8.89
N ARG A 29 -6.71 -0.86 -10.13
CA ARG A 29 -5.90 -1.10 -11.33
C ARG A 29 -4.84 -0.01 -11.51
N GLN A 30 -5.23 1.26 -11.45
CA GLN A 30 -4.32 2.40 -11.61
C GLN A 30 -3.30 2.47 -10.47
N GLY A 31 -3.77 2.33 -9.23
CA GLY A 31 -2.92 2.35 -8.05
C GLY A 31 -1.91 1.20 -8.04
N PHE A 32 -2.32 0.00 -8.41
CA PHE A 32 -1.42 -1.15 -8.55
C PHE A 32 -0.26 -0.84 -9.49
N TRP A 33 -0.51 -0.32 -10.70
CA TRP A 33 0.55 -0.03 -11.65
C TRP A 33 1.49 1.09 -11.19
N LYS A 34 0.98 2.13 -10.51
CA LYS A 34 1.85 3.16 -9.90
C LYS A 34 2.82 2.55 -8.89
N LEU A 35 2.32 1.70 -7.98
CA LEU A 35 3.15 1.03 -6.98
C LEU A 35 4.04 -0.06 -7.58
N PHE A 36 3.59 -0.71 -8.66
CA PHE A 36 4.38 -1.69 -9.38
C PHE A 36 5.61 -1.04 -10.02
N HIS A 37 5.47 0.13 -10.65
CA HIS A 37 6.62 0.86 -11.18
C HIS A 37 7.61 1.25 -10.07
N TYR A 38 7.13 1.64 -8.88
CA TYR A 38 7.98 1.92 -7.73
C TYR A 38 8.87 0.73 -7.38
N ILE A 39 8.29 -0.47 -7.22
CA ILE A 39 9.06 -1.68 -6.88
C ILE A 39 9.92 -2.19 -8.05
N GLN A 40 9.65 -1.77 -9.28
CA GLN A 40 10.47 -2.08 -10.46
C GLN A 40 11.65 -1.11 -10.68
N GLY A 41 11.87 -0.15 -9.77
CA GLY A 41 12.99 0.78 -9.84
C GLY A 41 12.61 2.24 -10.05
N LYS A 42 11.31 2.61 -10.07
CA LYS A 42 10.88 4.01 -10.07
C LYS A 42 10.96 4.61 -8.65
N ASN A 43 12.17 4.59 -8.09
CA ASN A 43 12.53 5.11 -6.78
C ASN A 43 13.95 5.71 -6.84
N GLU A 44 14.33 6.51 -5.84
CA GLU A 44 15.55 7.31 -5.82
C GLU A 44 16.84 6.49 -6.01
N ARG A 45 16.81 5.19 -5.69
CA ARG A 45 17.97 4.29 -5.75
C ARG A 45 17.93 3.38 -6.97
N GLU A 46 16.95 3.54 -7.87
CA GLU A 46 16.70 2.67 -9.02
C GLU A 46 16.68 1.18 -8.67
N THR A 47 16.32 0.86 -7.42
CA THR A 47 16.46 -0.48 -6.86
C THR A 47 15.18 -1.26 -7.05
N LYS A 48 15.29 -2.53 -7.45
CA LYS A 48 14.15 -3.44 -7.49
C LYS A 48 13.83 -3.91 -6.07
N ILE A 49 12.54 -3.86 -5.72
CA ILE A 49 12.01 -4.27 -4.42
C ILE A 49 11.14 -5.49 -4.66
N ASP A 50 11.26 -6.50 -3.81
CA ASP A 50 10.45 -7.71 -3.93
C ASP A 50 8.96 -7.41 -3.74
N MET A 51 8.13 -8.03 -4.59
CA MET A 51 6.68 -7.91 -4.48
C MET A 51 6.19 -8.64 -3.23
N THR A 52 5.29 -7.99 -2.50
CA THR A 52 4.69 -8.53 -1.29
C THR A 52 3.19 -8.76 -1.47
N VAL A 53 2.64 -9.59 -0.62
CA VAL A 53 1.20 -9.81 -0.50
C VAL A 53 0.76 -9.52 0.93
N PRO A 54 -0.47 -9.02 1.14
CA PRO A 54 -1.47 -8.63 0.14
C PRO A 54 -1.28 -7.18 -0.37
N VAL A 55 -1.96 -6.86 -1.48
CA VAL A 55 -2.26 -5.47 -1.86
C VAL A 55 -3.49 -5.01 -1.07
N THR A 56 -3.41 -3.85 -0.42
CA THR A 56 -4.53 -3.30 0.37
C THR A 56 -5.15 -2.09 -0.31
N CYS A 57 -6.46 -1.90 -0.15
CA CYS A 57 -7.18 -0.70 -0.55
C CYS A 57 -7.98 -0.17 0.64
N LEU A 58 -7.61 1.02 1.12
CA LEU A 58 -8.36 1.71 2.15
C LEU A 58 -9.43 2.58 1.49
N VAL A 59 -10.68 2.32 1.87
CA VAL A 59 -11.85 3.07 1.42
C VAL A 59 -12.30 3.98 2.56
N LYS A 60 -12.41 5.29 2.31
CA LYS A 60 -12.99 6.22 3.28
C LYS A 60 -14.48 6.37 3.01
N SER A 61 -15.32 6.07 4.00
CA SER A 61 -16.77 6.20 3.88
C SER A 61 -17.18 7.62 3.47
N GLY A 62 -18.06 7.74 2.47
CA GLY A 62 -18.52 9.03 1.94
C GLY A 62 -17.55 9.73 0.99
N CYS A 63 -16.41 9.12 0.65
CA CYS A 63 -15.46 9.64 -0.34
C CYS A 63 -15.24 8.62 -1.47
N THR A 64 -14.94 9.11 -2.67
CA THR A 64 -14.46 8.30 -3.82
C THR A 64 -12.94 8.25 -3.88
N ASP A 65 -12.28 8.41 -2.73
CA ASP A 65 -10.85 8.35 -2.55
C ASP A 65 -10.45 6.95 -2.10
N PHE A 66 -9.62 6.30 -2.90
CA PHE A 66 -9.10 4.96 -2.66
C PHE A 66 -7.59 5.04 -2.46
N LYS A 67 -7.11 4.62 -1.29
CA LYS A 67 -5.67 4.53 -1.02
C LYS A 67 -5.21 3.09 -1.21
N ILE A 68 -4.44 2.85 -2.27
CA ILE A 68 -3.86 1.56 -2.60
C ILE A 68 -2.47 1.51 -1.99
N SER A 69 -2.10 0.37 -1.40
CA SER A 69 -0.77 0.23 -0.79
C SER A 69 -0.18 -1.17 -0.89
N PHE A 70 1.14 -1.22 -1.06
CA PHE A 70 1.97 -2.43 -0.98
C PHE A 70 2.79 -2.40 0.32
N PHE A 71 2.97 -3.57 0.92
CA PHE A 71 3.85 -3.71 2.08
C PHE A 71 5.30 -3.56 1.62
N VAL A 72 6.08 -2.73 2.30
CA VAL A 72 7.52 -2.65 2.05
C VAL A 72 8.18 -3.89 2.70
N PRO A 73 8.97 -4.70 1.98
CA PRO A 73 9.67 -5.84 2.57
C PRO A 73 10.50 -5.47 3.81
N PHE A 74 10.69 -6.42 4.73
CA PHE A 74 11.41 -6.19 5.99
C PHE A 74 12.82 -5.63 5.80
N GLU A 75 13.52 -6.06 4.75
CA GLU A 75 14.84 -5.54 4.35
C GLU A 75 14.88 -4.02 4.08
N HIS A 76 13.73 -3.41 3.79
CA HIS A 76 13.59 -1.99 3.48
C HIS A 76 12.73 -1.25 4.50
N GLN A 77 12.25 -1.90 5.57
CA GLN A 77 11.36 -1.28 6.54
C GLN A 77 11.99 -0.09 7.26
N ASP A 78 13.29 -0.11 7.53
CA ASP A 78 13.98 1.00 8.19
C ASP A 78 14.16 2.21 7.26
N SER A 79 14.65 1.96 6.05
CA SER A 79 14.97 2.99 5.05
C SER A 79 14.46 2.59 3.65
N PRO A 80 13.14 2.72 3.39
CA PRO A 80 12.58 2.44 2.08
C PRO A 80 13.11 3.45 1.06
N PRO A 81 13.47 3.02 -0.16
CA PRO A 81 13.83 3.94 -1.24
C PRO A 81 12.70 4.95 -1.47
N GLN A 82 13.00 6.24 -1.56
CA GLN A 82 11.97 7.25 -1.80
C GLN A 82 11.38 7.12 -3.22
N PRO A 83 10.06 7.20 -3.40
CA PRO A 83 9.46 7.22 -4.73
C PRO A 83 9.90 8.46 -5.52
N THR A 84 10.06 8.33 -6.83
CA THR A 84 10.27 9.48 -7.74
C THR A 84 8.99 9.97 -8.40
N ASP A 85 7.89 9.22 -8.28
CA ASP A 85 6.56 9.61 -8.70
C ASP A 85 5.89 10.45 -7.59
N SER A 86 5.46 11.67 -7.90
CA SER A 86 4.87 12.60 -6.92
C SER A 86 3.55 12.11 -6.31
N ASP A 87 2.87 11.17 -6.96
CA ASP A 87 1.62 10.60 -6.44
C ASP A 87 1.86 9.39 -5.54
N VAL A 88 3.11 8.92 -5.43
CA VAL A 88 3.50 7.77 -4.64
C VAL A 88 4.27 8.24 -3.42
N PHE A 89 3.90 7.73 -2.25
CA PHE A 89 4.51 8.12 -0.99
C PHE A 89 4.67 6.92 -0.05
N VAL A 90 5.68 6.98 0.80
CA VAL A 90 5.83 6.04 1.91
C VAL A 90 4.99 6.54 3.08
N GLU A 91 4.17 5.67 3.66
CA GLU A 91 3.43 5.93 4.89
C GLU A 91 3.81 4.93 5.97
N GLU A 92 3.79 5.38 7.23
CA GLU A 92 3.87 4.49 8.39
C GLU A 92 2.46 4.20 8.89
N ARG A 93 2.04 2.94 8.79
CA ARG A 93 0.78 2.47 9.35
C ARG A 93 1.02 2.00 10.78
N LYS A 94 0.34 2.62 11.74
CA LYS A 94 0.43 2.27 13.17
C LYS A 94 -0.16 0.89 13.43
N ALA A 95 0.36 0.23 14.47
CA ALA A 95 -0.14 -1.05 14.94
C ALA A 95 -1.65 -1.01 15.21
N ALA A 96 -2.35 -2.08 14.81
CA ALA A 96 -3.79 -2.18 14.92
C ALA A 96 -4.27 -3.63 15.02
N ALA A 97 -5.37 -3.83 15.74
CA ALA A 97 -6.11 -5.09 15.77
C ALA A 97 -7.24 -5.03 14.74
N ILE A 98 -7.22 -5.93 13.76
CA ILE A 98 -8.11 -5.94 12.60
C ILE A 98 -8.91 -7.24 12.55
N PHE A 99 -10.23 -7.14 12.43
CA PHE A 99 -11.10 -8.27 12.14
C PHE A 99 -11.11 -8.54 10.64
N VAL A 100 -10.74 -9.76 10.24
CA VAL A 100 -10.67 -10.22 8.86
C VAL A 100 -11.71 -11.32 8.64
N ARG A 101 -12.40 -11.29 7.49
CA ARG A 101 -13.37 -12.30 7.08
C ARG A 101 -12.98 -12.88 5.73
#